data_AF-A0A3B9H491-F1
#
_entry.id   AF-A0A3B9H491-F1
#
_cell.length_a   1.000
_cell.length_b   1.000
_cell.length_c   1.000
_cell.angle_alpha   90.00
_cell.angle_beta   90.00
_cell.angle_gamma   90.00
#
_symmetry.space_group_name_H-M   'P 1'
#
loop_
_entity.id
_entity.type
_entity.pdbx_description
1 polymer ?
#
loop_
_entity_poly.entity_id
_entity_poly.type
_entity_poly.pdbx_seq_one_letter_code
_entity_poly.pdbx_strand_id
1 'polypeptide(L)'
;MFESIKYIRTKIIDMKNSIQLLSIFFLLLLFGCSQEVQKRVTINPEFAQHISAYTSGIVSRESTINIMLTEDVSEEFVEAEEPIEDLIRFVPEVEGEAKFVSTRMIEFTPSELLQSGIEYTAYLDLSKVKDLPSNAEEFAFQFKTIEQDLNLFIDGLSTYSADNLKDQQLSGRIITADITDSADVQKTLSAFQDGKELSINWNHDYGNEHRFMV
;
A
#
# COMPACT_ATOMS: atom_id res chain seq x y z
N MET A 1 41.12 20.89 -45.33
CA MET A 1 41.50 21.09 -43.91
C MET A 1 40.28 21.35 -43.01
N PHE A 2 39.33 22.21 -43.41
CA PHE A 2 38.14 22.53 -42.59
C PHE A 2 37.08 21.42 -42.46
N GLU A 3 36.86 20.59 -43.47
CA GLU A 3 35.88 19.48 -43.38
C GLU A 3 36.29 18.39 -42.40
N SER A 4 37.57 18.04 -42.35
CA SER A 4 38.12 17.04 -41.42
C SER A 4 37.92 17.45 -39.96
N ILE A 5 38.01 18.75 -39.65
CA ILE A 5 37.81 19.29 -38.29
C ILE A 5 36.33 19.20 -37.87
N LYS A 6 35.40 19.44 -38.81
CA LYS A 6 33.95 19.34 -38.55
C LYS A 6 33.52 17.90 -38.29
N TYR A 7 34.02 16.95 -39.09
CA TYR A 7 33.76 15.51 -38.92
C TYR A 7 34.24 14.98 -37.57
N ILE A 8 35.45 15.37 -37.14
CA ILE A 8 36.02 14.96 -35.85
C ILE A 8 35.19 15.54 -34.70
N ARG A 9 34.74 16.80 -34.78
CA ARG A 9 33.87 17.41 -33.75
C ARG A 9 32.53 16.70 -33.61
N THR A 10 31.85 16.38 -34.72
CA THR A 10 30.57 15.65 -34.68
C THR A 10 30.73 14.27 -34.03
N LYS A 11 31.78 13.52 -34.42
CA LYS A 11 32.05 12.19 -33.87
C LYS A 11 32.39 12.21 -32.37
N ILE A 12 33.05 13.27 -31.90
CA ILE A 12 33.34 13.45 -30.46
C ILE A 12 32.06 13.79 -29.67
N ILE A 13 31.14 14.57 -30.24
CA ILE A 13 29.85 14.91 -29.62
C ILE A 13 28.96 13.67 -29.52
N ASP A 14 28.85 12.87 -30.58
CA ASP A 14 28.07 11.62 -30.58
C ASP A 14 28.62 10.60 -29.58
N MET A 15 29.95 10.49 -29.46
CA MET A 15 30.60 9.60 -28.49
C MET A 15 30.36 10.07 -27.05
N LYS A 16 30.35 11.38 -26.80
CA LYS A 16 30.07 11.94 -25.47
C LYS A 16 28.61 11.76 -25.06
N ASN A 17 27.67 11.94 -25.99
CA ASN A 17 26.24 11.66 -25.77
C ASN A 17 25.99 10.17 -25.55
N SER A 18 26.68 9.29 -26.28
CA SER A 18 26.59 7.83 -26.10
C SER A 18 27.11 7.39 -24.71
N ILE A 19 28.19 8.01 -24.22
CA ILE A 19 28.70 7.77 -22.86
C ILE A 19 27.69 8.25 -21.81
N GLN A 20 27.05 9.41 -22.00
CA GLN A 20 26.04 9.92 -21.07
C GLN A 20 24.79 9.04 -21.01
N LEU A 21 24.32 8.52 -22.15
CA LEU A 21 23.21 7.55 -22.23
C LEU A 21 23.55 6.23 -21.52
N LEU A 22 24.79 5.74 -21.67
CA LEU A 22 25.25 4.52 -21.01
C LEU A 22 25.34 4.69 -19.47
N SER A 23 25.76 5.87 -19.01
CA SER A 23 25.81 6.20 -17.57
C SER A 23 24.42 6.29 -16.93
N ILE A 24 23.43 6.84 -17.64
CA ILE A 24 22.04 6.91 -17.17
C ILE A 24 21.42 5.51 -17.11
N PHE A 25 21.69 4.66 -18.12
CA PHE A 25 21.25 3.27 -18.11
C PHE A 25 21.87 2.47 -16.95
N PHE A 26 23.15 2.70 -16.64
CA PHE A 26 23.81 2.05 -15.51
C PHE A 26 23.25 2.51 -14.15
N LEU A 27 22.85 3.79 -14.02
CA LEU A 27 22.18 4.29 -12.81
C LEU A 27 20.80 3.65 -12.60
N LEU A 28 20.05 3.40 -13.67
CA LEU A 28 18.74 2.75 -13.61
C LEU A 28 18.83 1.27 -13.16
N LEU A 29 19.96 0.60 -13.42
CA LEU A 29 20.19 -0.78 -12.96
C LEU A 29 20.42 -0.88 -11.44
N LEU A 30 20.78 0.22 -10.76
CA LEU A 30 21.00 0.24 -9.30
C LEU A 30 19.70 0.44 -8.49
N PHE A 31 18.58 0.80 -9.14
CA PHE A 31 17.27 0.96 -8.50
C PHE A 31 16.36 -0.27 -8.68
N GLY A 32 16.93 -1.44 -9.00
CA GLY A 32 16.18 -2.69 -9.00
C GLY A 32 15.74 -3.05 -7.58
N CYS A 33 14.51 -2.68 -7.21
CA CYS A 33 13.92 -3.02 -5.92
C CYS A 33 13.68 -4.54 -5.88
N SER A 34 14.62 -5.26 -5.27
CA SER A 34 14.47 -6.68 -4.94
C SER A 34 13.45 -6.80 -3.81
N GLN A 35 12.23 -7.26 -4.10
CA GLN A 35 11.33 -7.72 -3.05
C GLN A 35 11.97 -8.95 -2.39
N GLU A 36 12.55 -8.77 -1.20
CA GLU A 36 13.00 -9.91 -0.41
C GLU A 36 11.77 -10.74 -0.03
N VAL A 37 11.77 -12.01 -0.44
CA VAL A 37 10.75 -12.97 -0.03
C VAL A 37 10.93 -13.21 1.46
N GLN A 38 9.98 -12.71 2.26
CA GLN A 38 9.97 -12.94 3.71
C GLN A 38 9.87 -14.44 3.98
N LYS A 39 10.69 -14.94 4.92
CA LYS A 39 10.57 -16.33 5.37
C LYS A 39 9.26 -16.47 6.12
N ARG A 40 8.51 -17.54 5.84
CA ARG A 40 7.29 -17.84 6.60
C ARG A 40 7.61 -18.01 8.08
N VAL A 41 6.90 -17.26 8.92
CA VAL A 41 6.96 -17.42 10.36
C VAL A 41 6.15 -18.64 10.77
N THR A 42 6.77 -19.55 11.53
CA THR A 42 6.06 -20.64 12.19
C THR A 42 5.76 -20.20 13.62
N ILE A 43 4.49 -20.17 13.97
CA ILE A 43 4.06 -19.79 15.32
C ILE A 43 4.52 -20.85 16.31
N ASN A 44 5.34 -20.46 17.31
CA ASN A 44 5.69 -21.34 18.42
C ASN A 44 4.42 -21.56 19.28
N PRO A 45 3.95 -22.81 19.46
CA PRO A 45 2.75 -23.10 20.26
C PRO A 45 2.82 -22.61 21.72
N GLU A 46 4.01 -22.40 22.28
CA GLU A 46 4.19 -21.86 23.63
C GLU A 46 3.58 -20.47 23.80
N PHE A 47 3.46 -19.68 22.73
CA PHE A 47 2.80 -18.37 22.80
C PHE A 47 1.28 -18.45 22.93
N ALA A 48 0.66 -19.61 22.72
CA ALA A 48 -0.80 -19.75 22.84
C ALA A 48 -1.32 -19.47 24.27
N GLN A 49 -0.46 -19.61 25.29
CA GLN A 49 -0.80 -19.25 26.67
C GLN A 49 -0.78 -17.74 26.91
N HIS A 50 -0.18 -16.94 26.02
CA HIS A 50 -0.03 -15.49 26.16
C HIS A 50 -0.84 -14.71 25.11
N ILE A 51 -0.95 -15.25 23.90
CA ILE A 51 -1.62 -14.62 22.75
C ILE A 51 -2.79 -15.51 22.31
N SER A 52 -4.00 -14.95 22.37
CA SER A 52 -5.24 -15.62 21.99
C SER A 52 -5.66 -15.32 20.54
N ALA A 53 -5.33 -14.12 20.04
CA ALA A 53 -5.57 -13.73 18.65
C ALA A 53 -4.59 -12.65 18.19
N TYR A 54 -4.41 -12.54 16.88
CA TYR A 54 -3.61 -11.51 16.25
C TYR A 54 -4.08 -11.31 14.81
N THR A 55 -3.73 -10.17 14.22
CA THR A 55 -4.04 -9.85 12.83
C THR A 55 -3.30 -10.82 11.91
N SER A 56 -4.05 -11.49 11.03
CA SER A 56 -3.51 -12.50 10.13
C SER A 56 -4.31 -12.56 8.83
N GLY A 57 -3.76 -13.23 7.82
CA GLY A 57 -4.40 -13.35 6.51
C GLY A 57 -4.21 -12.11 5.64
N ILE A 58 -5.19 -11.84 4.78
CA ILE A 58 -5.19 -10.71 3.84
C ILE A 58 -6.06 -9.59 4.43
N VAL A 59 -5.48 -8.40 4.60
CA VAL A 59 -6.14 -7.23 5.22
C VAL A 59 -6.05 -6.00 4.33
N SER A 60 -6.96 -5.04 4.51
CA SER A 60 -6.84 -3.73 3.84
C SER A 60 -5.56 -3.03 4.28
N ARG A 61 -4.97 -2.23 3.41
CA ARG A 61 -3.81 -1.39 3.72
C ARG A 61 -4.09 -0.28 4.74
N GLU A 62 -5.35 0.03 5.02
CA GLU A 62 -5.75 0.99 6.05
C GLU A 62 -5.96 0.32 7.43
N SER A 63 -5.82 -1.00 7.52
CA SER A 63 -6.13 -1.75 8.75
C SER A 63 -5.17 -1.39 9.88
N THR A 64 -5.70 -1.30 11.09
CA THR A 64 -4.90 -1.38 12.33
C THR A 64 -4.45 -2.82 12.56
N ILE A 65 -3.33 -2.99 13.27
CA ILE A 65 -2.75 -4.30 13.58
C ILE A 65 -3.02 -4.60 15.06
N ASN A 66 -3.90 -5.57 15.29
CA ASN A 66 -4.36 -5.95 16.62
C ASN A 66 -3.72 -7.24 17.12
N ILE A 67 -3.40 -7.27 18.42
CA ILE A 67 -2.98 -8.46 19.17
C ILE A 67 -3.84 -8.57 20.44
N MET A 68 -4.37 -9.76 20.70
CA MET A 68 -5.19 -10.04 21.88
C MET A 68 -4.47 -11.01 22.83
N LEU A 69 -4.25 -10.56 24.05
CA LEU A 69 -3.65 -11.32 25.13
C LEU A 69 -4.62 -12.36 25.71
N THR A 70 -4.06 -13.44 26.25
CA THR A 70 -4.81 -14.51 26.95
C THR A 70 -5.16 -14.13 28.38
N GLU A 71 -4.40 -13.22 28.99
CA GLU A 71 -4.62 -12.69 30.34
C GLU A 71 -4.75 -11.17 30.28
N ASP A 72 -5.44 -10.62 31.27
CA ASP A 72 -5.67 -9.19 31.41
C ASP A 72 -4.44 -8.53 32.04
N VAL A 73 -3.98 -7.42 31.47
CA VAL A 73 -3.05 -6.50 32.14
C VAL A 73 -3.81 -5.62 33.12
N SER A 74 -3.10 -5.03 34.09
CA SER A 74 -3.71 -4.12 35.07
C SER A 74 -4.36 -2.90 34.41
N GLU A 75 -5.53 -2.48 34.92
CA GLU A 75 -6.24 -1.28 34.43
C GLU A 75 -5.37 -0.02 34.54
N GLU A 76 -4.58 0.11 35.61
CA GLU A 76 -3.60 1.20 35.80
C GLU A 76 -2.59 1.28 34.66
N PHE A 77 -2.18 0.14 34.09
CA PHE A 77 -1.24 0.09 32.98
C PHE A 77 -1.89 0.55 31.66
N VAL A 78 -3.19 0.28 31.47
CA VAL A 78 -3.95 0.75 30.31
C VAL A 78 -4.24 2.26 30.42
N GLU A 79 -4.63 2.73 31.61
CA GLU A 79 -4.97 4.13 31.88
C GLU A 79 -3.78 5.09 31.84
N ALA A 80 -2.55 4.57 31.92
CA ALA A 80 -1.36 5.38 31.73
C ALA A 80 -1.35 6.06 30.34
N GLU A 81 -2.07 5.50 29.35
CA GLU A 81 -2.16 6.00 27.95
C GLU A 81 -0.80 6.31 27.30
N GLU A 82 0.31 5.82 27.87
CA GLU A 82 1.63 6.07 27.33
C GLU A 82 1.87 5.15 26.13
N PRO A 83 2.25 5.70 24.95
CA PRO A 83 2.72 4.90 23.84
C PRO A 83 3.89 4.03 24.31
N ILE A 84 3.80 2.73 24.04
CA ILE A 84 4.88 1.83 24.40
C ILE A 84 5.86 1.81 23.22
N GLU A 85 6.89 2.65 23.32
CA GLU A 85 7.93 2.75 22.31
C GLU A 85 8.53 1.38 21.99
N ASP A 86 8.70 1.11 20.69
CA ASP A 86 9.26 -0.12 20.15
C ASP A 86 8.57 -1.41 20.67
N LEU A 87 7.27 -1.37 20.99
CA LEU A 87 6.50 -2.56 21.41
C LEU A 87 6.33 -3.54 20.23
N ILE A 88 6.06 -3.00 19.04
CA ILE A 88 5.86 -3.78 17.83
C ILE A 88 6.76 -3.21 16.75
N ARG A 89 7.57 -4.09 16.15
CA ARG A 89 8.39 -3.78 14.99
C ARG A 89 7.90 -4.56 13.77
N PHE A 90 8.00 -3.97 12.59
CA PHE A 90 7.55 -4.57 11.34
C PHE A 90 8.70 -4.75 10.37
N VAL A 91 8.60 -5.79 9.53
CA VAL A 91 9.43 -5.96 8.33
C VAL A 91 8.49 -6.24 7.14
N PRO A 92 8.44 -5.37 6.11
CA PRO A 92 9.12 -4.07 6.03
C PRO A 92 8.67 -3.09 7.12
N GLU A 93 9.48 -2.05 7.35
CA GLU A 93 9.25 -1.06 8.42
C GLU A 93 7.91 -0.33 8.23
N VAL A 94 7.22 -0.09 9.34
CA VAL A 94 5.95 0.63 9.41
C VAL A 94 6.04 1.60 10.58
N GLU A 95 5.91 2.88 10.30
CA GLU A 95 5.76 3.91 11.32
C GLU A 95 4.32 3.91 11.86
N GLY A 96 4.16 4.14 13.16
CA GLY A 96 2.85 4.14 13.81
C GLY A 96 2.94 4.13 15.32
N GLU A 97 1.77 3.97 15.95
CA GLU A 97 1.62 4.03 17.41
C GLU A 97 0.98 2.76 17.95
N ALA A 98 1.56 2.16 18.99
CA ALA A 98 0.99 1.03 19.71
C ALA A 98 0.37 1.50 21.04
N LYS A 99 -0.88 1.11 21.28
CA LYS A 99 -1.60 1.41 22.52
C LYS A 99 -2.44 0.22 22.99
N PHE A 100 -2.74 0.18 24.27
CA PHE A 100 -3.79 -0.68 24.78
C PHE A 100 -5.17 -0.05 24.52
N VAL A 101 -6.05 -0.78 23.84
CA VAL A 101 -7.46 -0.38 23.62
C VAL A 101 -8.43 -1.12 24.55
N SER A 102 -7.91 -2.07 25.33
CA SER A 102 -8.56 -2.71 26.48
C SER A 102 -7.50 -3.36 27.37
N THR A 103 -7.89 -3.96 28.49
CA THR A 103 -7.01 -4.76 29.37
C THR A 103 -6.40 -5.99 28.68
N ARG A 104 -6.79 -6.31 27.44
CA ARG A 104 -6.29 -7.49 26.72
C ARG A 104 -5.91 -7.23 25.28
N MET A 105 -6.08 -6.02 24.77
CA MET A 105 -5.92 -5.76 23.34
C MET A 105 -4.94 -4.62 23.13
N ILE A 106 -3.89 -4.94 22.38
CA ILE A 106 -2.92 -3.98 21.85
C ILE A 106 -3.34 -3.70 20.41
N GLU A 107 -3.50 -2.42 20.08
CA GLU A 107 -3.72 -1.94 18.72
C GLU A 107 -2.50 -1.13 18.29
N PHE A 108 -1.93 -1.49 17.14
CA PHE A 108 -0.97 -0.67 16.42
C PHE A 108 -1.67 0.04 15.27
N THR A 109 -1.58 1.37 15.25
CA THR A 109 -2.15 2.22 14.19
C THR A 109 -1.01 2.75 13.31
N PRO A 110 -0.90 2.30 12.05
CA PRO A 110 0.06 2.88 11.10
C PRO A 110 -0.16 4.38 10.91
N SER A 111 0.92 5.16 10.78
CA SER A 111 0.86 6.61 10.51
C SER A 111 0.47 6.92 9.06
N GLU A 112 0.76 6.00 8.15
CA GLU A 112 0.41 6.06 6.73
C GLU A 112 -0.22 4.73 6.28
N LEU A 113 -0.87 4.75 5.11
CA LEU A 113 -1.37 3.52 4.50
C LEU A 113 -0.21 2.53 4.28
N LEU A 114 -0.46 1.27 4.62
CA LEU A 114 0.48 0.21 4.34
C LEU A 114 0.69 0.07 2.82
N GLN A 115 1.82 -0.49 2.43
CA GLN A 115 2.09 -0.75 1.02
C GLN A 115 1.16 -1.85 0.50
N SER A 116 0.69 -1.70 -0.74
CA SER A 116 -0.23 -2.66 -1.37
C SER A 116 0.44 -3.99 -1.72
N GLY A 117 -0.26 -5.10 -1.47
CA GLY A 117 0.19 -6.43 -1.87
C GLY A 117 1.43 -6.93 -1.14
N ILE A 118 1.80 -6.29 -0.03
CA ILE A 118 3.03 -6.58 0.73
C ILE A 118 2.71 -7.51 1.90
N GLU A 119 3.57 -8.50 2.09
CA GLU A 119 3.59 -9.35 3.29
C GLU A 119 4.45 -8.68 4.36
N TYR A 120 3.87 -8.50 5.54
CA TYR A 120 4.51 -7.92 6.72
C TYR A 120 4.74 -8.99 7.77
N THR A 121 5.91 -8.96 8.38
CA THR A 121 6.20 -9.70 9.61
C THR A 121 6.23 -8.73 10.78
N ALA A 122 5.31 -8.91 11.72
CA ALA A 122 5.26 -8.16 12.97
C ALA A 122 5.97 -8.96 14.07
N TYR A 123 6.72 -8.25 14.91
CA TYR A 123 7.37 -8.81 16.08
C TYR A 123 6.97 -7.99 17.30
N LEU A 124 6.29 -8.63 18.23
CA LEU A 124 5.83 -8.08 19.50
C LEU A 124 6.83 -8.44 20.59
N ASP A 125 7.39 -7.43 21.25
CA ASP A 125 8.24 -7.59 22.43
C ASP A 125 7.35 -7.79 23.66
N LEU A 126 7.20 -9.05 24.10
CA LEU A 126 6.37 -9.38 25.26
C LEU A 126 7.01 -8.97 26.58
N SER A 127 8.31 -8.70 26.62
CA SER A 127 8.98 -8.22 27.83
C SER A 127 8.52 -6.82 28.24
N LYS A 128 7.97 -6.06 27.29
CA LYS A 128 7.39 -4.72 27.50
C LYS A 128 5.93 -4.77 27.95
N VAL A 129 5.30 -5.94 27.94
CA VAL A 129 3.95 -6.15 28.47
C VAL A 129 4.10 -6.55 29.94
N LYS A 130 3.78 -5.62 30.84
CA LYS A 130 3.85 -5.82 32.30
C LYS A 130 3.00 -7.03 32.70
N ASP A 131 3.48 -7.80 33.68
CA ASP A 131 2.82 -9.00 34.26
C ASP A 131 2.93 -10.32 33.47
N LEU A 132 3.65 -10.38 32.34
CA LEU A 132 3.98 -11.66 31.67
C LEU A 132 5.33 -12.24 32.13
N PRO A 133 5.44 -13.58 32.33
CA PRO A 133 6.71 -14.22 32.72
C PRO A 133 7.79 -14.05 31.63
N SER A 134 9.01 -13.75 32.07
CA SER A 134 10.13 -13.25 31.23
C SER A 134 10.70 -14.22 30.20
N ASN A 135 10.18 -15.44 30.07
CA ASN A 135 10.74 -16.48 29.20
C ASN A 135 10.19 -16.43 27.76
N ALA A 136 9.27 -15.51 27.46
CA ALA A 136 8.74 -15.26 26.14
C ALA A 136 9.25 -13.89 25.66
N GLU A 137 10.39 -13.86 24.94
CA GLU A 137 11.03 -12.59 24.58
C GLU A 137 10.29 -11.90 23.42
N GLU A 138 9.92 -12.62 22.36
CA GLU A 138 9.36 -12.01 21.16
C GLU A 138 8.36 -12.91 20.43
N PHE A 139 7.14 -12.40 20.21
CA PHE A 139 6.11 -13.08 19.43
C PHE A 139 6.08 -12.54 18.00
N ALA A 140 6.35 -13.41 17.02
CA ALA A 140 6.32 -13.05 15.61
C ALA A 140 5.08 -13.60 14.89
N PHE A 141 4.46 -12.79 14.04
CA PHE A 141 3.33 -13.18 13.20
C PHE A 141 3.35 -12.46 11.85
N GLN A 142 2.55 -12.95 10.90
CA GLN A 142 2.51 -12.43 9.52
C GLN A 142 1.09 -12.13 9.04
N PHE A 143 0.99 -11.09 8.24
CA PHE A 143 -0.22 -10.72 7.48
C PHE A 143 0.20 -10.14 6.13
N LYS A 144 -0.73 -10.08 5.18
CA LYS A 144 -0.51 -9.52 3.85
C LYS A 144 -1.55 -8.44 3.56
N THR A 145 -1.16 -7.33 2.96
CA THR A 145 -2.11 -6.32 2.49
C THR A 145 -2.74 -6.74 1.15
N ILE A 146 -3.96 -6.27 0.88
CA ILE A 146 -4.62 -6.49 -0.41
C ILE A 146 -3.74 -5.91 -1.54
N GLU A 147 -3.48 -6.72 -2.55
CA GLU A 147 -2.84 -6.30 -3.79
C GLU A 147 -3.86 -5.48 -4.60
N GLN A 148 -3.49 -4.26 -4.95
CA GLN A 148 -4.39 -3.36 -5.66
C GLN A 148 -4.66 -3.91 -7.05
N ASP A 149 -5.94 -4.02 -7.36
CA ASP A 149 -6.42 -4.35 -8.68
C ASP A 149 -7.62 -3.45 -9.00
N LEU A 150 -7.95 -3.36 -10.29
CA LEU A 150 -9.09 -2.58 -10.77
C LEU A 150 -9.88 -3.37 -11.81
N ASN A 151 -11.21 -3.29 -11.72
CA ASN A 151 -12.12 -3.87 -12.70
C ASN A 151 -12.96 -2.76 -13.32
N LEU A 152 -12.92 -2.67 -14.65
CA LEU A 152 -13.73 -1.73 -15.43
C LEU A 152 -15.04 -2.38 -15.88
N PHE A 153 -16.16 -1.70 -15.61
CA PHE A 153 -17.49 -2.06 -16.07
C PHE A 153 -18.06 -0.94 -16.91
N ILE A 154 -18.60 -1.28 -18.08
CA ILE A 154 -19.35 -0.36 -18.93
C ILE A 154 -20.83 -0.63 -18.70
N ASP A 155 -21.55 0.36 -18.14
CA ASP A 155 -22.96 0.23 -17.83
C ASP A 155 -23.84 0.49 -19.08
N GLY A 156 -23.37 1.31 -20.02
CA GLY A 156 -23.97 1.47 -21.34
C GLY A 156 -24.10 2.92 -21.80
N LEU A 157 -24.82 3.11 -22.91
CA LEU A 157 -25.12 4.42 -23.48
C LEU A 157 -26.52 4.88 -23.06
N SER A 158 -26.66 6.17 -22.80
CA SER A 158 -27.94 6.81 -22.56
C SER A 158 -28.01 8.16 -23.28
N THR A 159 -29.22 8.63 -23.57
CA THR A 159 -29.44 9.95 -24.16
C THR A 159 -29.10 11.04 -23.14
N TYR A 160 -28.15 11.91 -23.48
CA TYR A 160 -27.70 12.99 -22.60
C TYR A 160 -28.82 14.02 -22.32
N SER A 161 -29.64 14.32 -23.33
CA SER A 161 -30.81 15.19 -23.20
C SER A 161 -31.97 14.67 -24.05
N ALA A 162 -33.18 14.77 -23.51
CA ALA A 162 -34.40 14.42 -24.24
C ALA A 162 -34.63 15.29 -25.49
N ASP A 163 -34.08 16.52 -25.49
CA ASP A 163 -34.22 17.48 -26.58
C ASP A 163 -33.14 17.30 -27.68
N ASN A 164 -32.08 16.52 -27.40
CA ASN A 164 -31.05 16.17 -28.38
C ASN A 164 -30.63 14.69 -28.28
N LEU A 165 -31.36 13.83 -28.99
CA LEU A 165 -31.13 12.38 -29.03
C LEU A 165 -29.78 11.98 -29.66
N LYS A 166 -29.07 12.90 -30.33
CA LYS A 166 -27.77 12.60 -30.96
C LYS A 166 -26.62 12.57 -29.95
N ASP A 167 -26.76 13.27 -28.83
CA ASP A 167 -25.75 13.31 -27.80
C ASP A 167 -25.98 12.12 -26.87
N GLN A 168 -25.06 11.16 -26.93
CA GLN A 168 -25.07 9.98 -26.08
C GLN A 168 -24.01 10.12 -25.00
N GLN A 169 -24.34 9.72 -23.79
CA GLN A 169 -23.42 9.64 -22.67
C GLN A 169 -23.11 8.16 -22.40
N LEU A 170 -21.83 7.85 -22.22
CA LEU A 170 -21.39 6.53 -21.79
C LEU A 170 -21.20 6.54 -20.27
N SER A 171 -21.89 5.65 -19.56
CA SER A 171 -21.65 5.45 -18.13
C SER A 171 -20.90 4.15 -17.87
N GLY A 172 -20.12 4.15 -16.81
CA GLY A 172 -19.43 2.98 -16.32
C GLY A 172 -18.92 3.17 -14.90
N ARG A 173 -18.21 2.17 -14.41
CA ARG A 173 -17.60 2.19 -13.09
C ARG A 173 -16.31 1.40 -13.04
N ILE A 174 -15.38 1.85 -12.22
CA ILE A 174 -14.17 1.12 -11.84
C ILE A 174 -14.35 0.66 -10.40
N ILE A 175 -14.12 -0.62 -10.14
CA ILE A 175 -14.11 -1.20 -8.79
C ILE A 175 -12.67 -1.54 -8.44
N THR A 176 -12.17 -0.99 -7.33
CA THR A 176 -10.82 -1.23 -6.82
C THR A 176 -10.82 -2.30 -5.73
N ALA A 177 -9.71 -3.05 -5.61
CA ALA A 177 -9.61 -4.16 -4.65
C ALA A 177 -9.51 -3.69 -3.19
N ASP A 178 -8.94 -2.50 -2.98
CA ASP A 178 -8.73 -1.88 -1.66
C ASP A 178 -8.83 -0.34 -1.81
N ILE A 179 -8.83 0.36 -0.67
CA ILE A 179 -8.87 1.82 -0.65
C ILE A 179 -7.75 2.44 -1.50
N THR A 180 -8.09 3.51 -2.22
CA THR A 180 -7.16 4.26 -3.07
C THR A 180 -7.54 5.73 -3.17
N ASP A 181 -6.56 6.57 -3.49
CA ASP A 181 -6.83 7.96 -3.85
C ASP A 181 -7.65 7.99 -5.15
N SER A 182 -8.74 8.75 -5.13
CA SER A 182 -9.58 9.00 -6.30
C SER A 182 -8.80 9.63 -7.45
N ALA A 183 -7.83 10.50 -7.17
CA ALA A 183 -6.97 11.11 -8.17
C ALA A 183 -6.12 10.08 -8.93
N ASP A 184 -5.72 8.98 -8.27
CA ASP A 184 -5.00 7.90 -8.94
C ASP A 184 -5.92 7.08 -9.83
N VAL A 185 -7.16 6.83 -9.41
CA VAL A 185 -8.17 6.17 -10.25
C VAL A 185 -8.45 6.97 -11.52
N GLN A 186 -8.58 8.29 -11.42
CA GLN A 186 -8.83 9.15 -12.58
C GLN A 186 -7.72 9.06 -13.63
N LYS A 187 -6.46 8.81 -13.24
CA LYS A 187 -5.33 8.62 -14.16
C LYS A 187 -5.38 7.28 -14.91
N THR A 188 -6.19 6.32 -14.46
CA THR A 188 -6.27 4.98 -15.06
C THR A 188 -7.20 4.91 -16.28
N LEU A 189 -8.03 5.94 -16.49
CA LEU A 189 -9.04 5.94 -17.53
C LEU A 189 -8.93 7.19 -18.41
N SER A 190 -8.89 6.97 -19.72
CA SER A 190 -9.01 8.04 -20.73
C SER A 190 -10.04 7.61 -21.76
N ALA A 191 -10.77 8.57 -22.32
CA ALA A 191 -11.82 8.32 -23.29
C ALA A 191 -11.60 9.17 -24.54
N PHE A 192 -11.81 8.57 -25.71
CA PHE A 192 -11.59 9.23 -27.00
C PHE A 192 -12.72 8.93 -27.97
N GLN A 193 -13.10 9.94 -28.76
CA GLN A 193 -13.99 9.80 -29.91
C GLN A 193 -13.39 10.52 -31.11
N ASP A 194 -13.29 9.84 -32.24
CA ASP A 194 -12.72 10.37 -33.49
C ASP A 194 -11.33 11.02 -33.31
N GLY A 195 -10.51 10.46 -32.40
CA GLY A 195 -9.18 10.95 -32.07
C GLY A 195 -9.14 12.18 -31.14
N LYS A 196 -10.29 12.67 -30.67
CA LYS A 196 -10.38 13.73 -29.68
C LYS A 196 -10.63 13.15 -28.29
N GLU A 197 -9.85 13.60 -27.31
CA GLU A 197 -10.06 13.24 -25.90
C GLU A 197 -11.38 13.84 -25.38
N LEU A 198 -12.13 13.03 -24.65
CA LEU A 198 -13.40 13.39 -24.03
C LEU A 198 -13.20 13.64 -22.53
N SER A 199 -13.98 14.58 -21.99
CA SER A 199 -14.01 14.84 -20.56
C SER A 199 -14.71 13.71 -19.83
N ILE A 200 -14.16 13.27 -18.71
CA ILE A 200 -14.75 12.25 -17.84
C ILE A 200 -15.23 12.92 -16.55
N ASN A 201 -16.50 12.79 -16.23
CA ASN A 201 -17.07 13.23 -14.95
C ASN A 201 -17.12 12.05 -13.98
N TRP A 202 -16.65 12.26 -12.76
CA TRP A 202 -16.50 11.20 -11.75
C TRP A 202 -17.44 11.37 -10.56
N ASN A 203 -17.84 10.24 -9.98
CA ASN A 203 -18.47 10.16 -8.67
C ASN A 203 -17.76 9.05 -7.85
N HIS A 204 -17.26 9.42 -6.67
CA HIS A 204 -16.47 8.56 -5.78
C HIS A 204 -17.15 8.30 -4.44
N ASP A 205 -18.46 8.55 -4.32
CA ASP A 205 -19.19 8.47 -3.05
C ASP A 205 -19.40 7.02 -2.55
N TYR A 206 -18.96 6.01 -3.31
CA TYR A 206 -19.26 4.60 -3.09
C TYR A 206 -18.03 3.78 -2.65
N GLY A 207 -17.09 4.39 -1.94
CA GLY A 207 -15.89 3.73 -1.43
C GLY A 207 -14.99 3.26 -2.56
N ASN A 208 -14.81 1.94 -2.70
CA ASN A 208 -13.97 1.34 -3.75
C ASN A 208 -14.66 1.28 -5.12
N GLU A 209 -15.89 1.79 -5.25
CA GLU A 209 -16.57 1.93 -6.53
C GLU A 209 -16.52 3.39 -7.02
N HIS A 210 -15.87 3.60 -8.16
CA HIS A 210 -15.68 4.90 -8.78
C HIS A 210 -16.49 4.95 -10.08
N ARG A 211 -17.60 5.68 -10.08
CA ARG A 211 -18.50 5.82 -11.24
C ARG A 211 -18.02 6.95 -12.14
N PHE A 212 -18.19 6.77 -13.44
CA PHE A 212 -17.85 7.79 -14.42
C PHE A 212 -18.90 7.93 -15.52
N MET A 213 -18.90 9.12 -16.11
CA MET A 213 -19.69 9.45 -17.31
C MET A 213 -18.80 10.19 -18.30
N VAL A 214 -18.84 9.74 -19.56
CA VAL A 214 -18.15 10.34 -20.72
C VAL A 214 -19.17 10.95 -21.66
#